data_AF-A0A5P2UP61-F1
#
_entry.id   AF-A0A5P2UP61-F1
#
_cell.length_a   1.000
_cell.length_b   1.000
_cell.length_c   1.000
_cell.angle_alpha   90.00
_cell.angle_beta   90.00
_cell.angle_gamma   90.00
#
_symmetry.space_group_name_H-M   'P 1'
#
loop_
_entity.id
_entity.type
_entity.pdbx_description
1 polymer ?
#
loop_
_entity_poly.entity_id
_entity_poly.type
_entity_poly.pdbx_seq_one_letter_code
_entity_poly.pdbx_strand_id
1 'polypeptide(L)' 'MADEAVELFEAVGLDGHACVVDSLVVATAALATGRAKVASSDGSHVPKLCAAASLGRPSPVQRVRV' A
#
# COMPACT_ATOMS: atom_id res chain seq x y z
N MET A 1 -3.35 -0.26 -12.57
CA MET A 1 -2.38 0.34 -11.62
C MET A 1 -2.88 1.65 -11.04
N ALA A 2 -3.38 2.58 -11.85
CA ALA A 2 -3.91 3.85 -11.34
C ALA A 2 -5.23 3.66 -10.56
N ASP A 3 -6.13 2.81 -11.06
CA ASP A 3 -7.43 2.57 -10.43
C ASP A 3 -7.29 1.87 -9.06
N GLU A 4 -6.44 0.83 -8.95
CA GLU A 4 -6.21 0.15 -7.66
C GLU A 4 -5.51 1.06 -6.65
N ALA A 5 -4.66 1.98 -7.12
CA ALA A 5 -4.04 2.98 -6.25
C ALA A 5 -5.07 3.98 -5.71
N VAL A 6 -6.08 4.35 -6.50
CA VAL A 6 -7.21 5.18 -6.07
C VAL A 6 -8.07 4.44 -5.05
N GLU A 7 -8.43 3.17 -5.29
CA GLU A 7 -9.20 2.37 -4.33
C GLU A 7 -8.47 2.22 -2.98
N LEU A 8 -7.15 1.99 -3.02
CA LEU A 8 -6.32 1.96 -1.81
C LEU A 8 -6.28 3.31 -1.09
N PHE A 9 -6.25 4.41 -1.84
CA PHE A 9 -6.25 5.77 -1.31
C PHE A 9 -7.57 6.08 -0.59
N GLU A 10 -8.70 5.75 -1.21
CA GLU A 10 -10.04 5.92 -0.64
C GLU A 10 -10.25 5.03 0.58
N ALA A 11 -9.80 3.77 0.54
CA ALA A 11 -9.95 2.82 1.63
C ALA A 11 -9.20 3.23 2.91
N VAL A 12 -8.07 3.93 2.78
CA VAL A 12 -7.25 4.38 3.92
C VAL A 12 -7.66 5.78 4.41
N GLY A 13 -8.48 6.51 3.64
CA GLY A 13 -8.96 7.84 4.01
C GLY A 13 -7.84 8.87 4.15
N LEU A 14 -6.77 8.72 3.34
CA LEU A 14 -5.70 9.72 3.27
C LEU A 14 -6.24 10.96 2.53
N ASP A 15 -5.92 12.16 3.02
CA ASP A 15 -6.25 13.37 2.29
C ASP A 15 -5.37 13.47 1.03
N GLY A 16 -5.91 14.01 -0.07
CA GLY A 16 -5.29 14.02 -1.41
C GLY A 16 -3.90 14.66 -1.53
N HIS A 17 -3.31 15.14 -0.44
CA HIS A 17 -1.94 15.63 -0.36
C HIS A 17 -0.96 14.69 0.36
N ALA A 18 -1.44 13.77 1.21
CA ALA A 18 -0.61 12.79 1.88
C ALA A 18 -0.28 11.59 0.96
N CYS A 19 0.70 11.80 0.09
CA CYS A 19 1.54 10.78 -0.57
C CYS A 19 0.84 9.77 -1.51
N VAL A 20 0.29 10.25 -2.64
CA VAL A 20 -0.10 9.42 -3.80
C VAL A 20 0.98 8.41 -4.21
N VAL A 21 2.26 8.77 -4.06
CA VAL A 21 3.40 7.89 -4.36
C VAL A 21 3.42 6.66 -3.46
N ASP A 22 3.15 6.80 -2.17
CA ASP A 22 3.11 5.67 -1.24
C ASP A 22 2.00 4.70 -1.61
N SER A 23 0.82 5.21 -1.98
CA SER A 23 -0.29 4.40 -2.46
C SER A 23 0.03 3.68 -3.77
N LEU A 24 0.71 4.34 -4.72
CA LEU A 24 1.14 3.71 -5.97
C LEU A 24 2.17 2.60 -5.72
N VAL A 25 3.14 2.84 -4.85
CA VAL A 25 4.15 1.83 -4.45
C VAL A 25 3.46 0.62 -3.80
N VAL A 26 2.52 0.86 -2.89
CA VAL A 26 1.80 -0.20 -2.20
C VAL A 26 0.85 -0.95 -3.14
N ALA A 27 0.14 -0.26 -4.04
CA ALA A 27 -0.71 -0.88 -5.05
C ALA A 27 0.11 -1.77 -6.00
N THR A 28 1.31 -1.33 -6.39
CA THR A 28 2.23 -2.15 -7.18
C THR A 28 2.63 -3.43 -6.44
N ALA A 29 2.91 -3.34 -5.13
CA ALA A 29 3.18 -4.50 -4.30
C ALA A 29 1.96 -5.42 -4.13
N ALA A 30 0.74 -4.87 -4.12
CA ALA A 30 -0.50 -5.63 -4.04
C ALA A 30 -0.74 -6.47 -5.30
N LEU A 31 -0.41 -5.92 -6.47
CA LEU A 31 -0.54 -6.57 -7.77
C LEU A 31 0.53 -7.63 -8.06
N ALA A 32 1.64 -7.63 -7.30
CA ALA A 32 2.67 -8.65 -7.45
C ALA A 32 2.13 -10.04 -7.08
N THR A 33 2.54 -11.06 -7.82
CA THR A 33 2.20 -12.45 -7.52
C THR A 33 3.05 -12.96 -6.36
N GLY A 34 2.39 -13.51 -5.33
CA GLY A 34 3.06 -14.06 -4.15
C GLY A 34 3.50 -13.02 -3.11
N ARG A 35 4.57 -13.34 -2.37
CA ARG A 35 5.03 -12.52 -1.23
C ARG A 35 5.59 -11.19 -1.70
N ALA A 36 5.03 -10.08 -1.20
CA ALA A 36 5.47 -8.73 -1.52
C ALA A 36 5.91 -7.98 -0.26
N LYS A 37 6.92 -7.12 -0.39
CA LYS A 37 7.46 -6.30 0.69
C LYS A 37 7.62 -4.85 0.24
N VAL A 38 7.22 -3.91 1.09
CA VAL A 38 7.39 -2.47 0.89
C VAL A 38 8.38 -1.95 1.93
N ALA A 39 9.57 -1.54 1.48
CA ALA A 39 10.56 -0.91 2.33
C ALA A 39 10.24 0.60 2.47
N SER A 40 9.97 1.05 3.69
CA SER A 40 9.73 2.47 3.95
C SER A 40 10.07 2.84 5.39
N SER A 41 10.66 4.03 5.58
CA SER A 41 10.86 4.66 6.88
C SER A 41 9.58 5.32 7.42
N ASP A 42 8.57 5.56 6.58
CA ASP A 42 7.32 6.25 6.96
C ASP A 42 6.46 5.41 7.92
N GLY A 43 6.48 5.80 9.20
CA GLY A 43 5.68 5.25 10.29
C GLY A 43 4.16 5.41 10.15
N SER A 44 3.70 6.33 9.30
CA SER A 44 2.35 6.89 9.40
C SER A 44 1.37 6.29 8.39
N HIS A 45 1.64 6.39 7.09
CA HIS A 45 0.69 6.04 6.03
C HIS A 45 0.97 4.65 5.45
N VAL A 46 2.24 4.32 5.21
CA VAL A 46 2.64 3.04 4.58
C VAL A 46 2.13 1.80 5.34
N PRO A 47 2.11 1.73 6.70
CA PRO A 47 1.50 0.61 7.41
C PRO A 47 0.03 0.41 7.10
N LYS A 48 -0.74 1.50 7.05
CA LYS A 48 -2.18 1.46 6.81
C LYS A 48 -2.48 1.03 5.38
N LEU A 49 -1.71 1.56 4.42
CA LEU A 49 -1.77 1.14 3.03
C LEU A 49 -1.41 -0.34 2.87
N CYS A 50 -0.32 -0.82 3.49
CA CYS A 50 0.04 -2.24 3.43
C CYS A 50 -1.04 -3.14 4.05
N ALA A 51 -1.67 -2.70 5.13
CA ALA A 51 -2.78 -3.42 5.76
C ALA A 51 -3.99 -3.50 4.81
N ALA A 52 -4.39 -2.39 4.20
CA ALA A 52 -5.47 -2.35 3.21
C ALA A 52 -5.16 -3.22 1.98
N ALA A 53 -3.95 -3.11 1.42
CA ALA A 53 -3.47 -3.89 0.28
C ALA A 53 -3.35 -5.39 0.57
N SER A 54 -3.30 -5.78 1.84
CA SER A 54 -3.27 -7.19 2.25
C SER A 54 -4.67 -7.81 2.28
N LEU A 55 -5.73 -7.00 2.35
CA LEU A 55 -7.10 -7.49 2.32
C LEU A 55 -7.36 -8.17 0.97
N GLY A 56 -7.86 -9.42 1.01
CA GLY A 56 -8.16 -10.18 -0.19
C GLY A 56 -6.97 -10.87 -0.87
N ARG A 57 -5.73 -10.71 -0.36
CA ARG A 57 -4.57 -11.45 -0.87
C ARG A 57 -4.31 -12.74 -0.08
N PRO A 58 -3.93 -13.86 -0.75
CA PRO A 58 -3.53 -15.08 -0.06
C PRO A 58 -2.20 -14.94 0.69
N SER A 59 -1.36 -13.99 0.29
CA SER A 59 -0.16 -13.58 1.02
C SER A 59 -0.19 -12.08 1.27
N PRO A 60 0.04 -11.60 2.50
CA PRO A 60 -0.03 -10.17 2.82
C PRO A 60 1.11 -9.37 2.18
N VAL A 61 0.89 -8.07 2.00
CA VAL A 61 1.95 -7.09 1.71
C VAL A 61 2.59 -6.70 3.03
N GLN A 62 3.85 -7.07 3.24
CA GLN A 62 4.57 -6.73 4.47
C GLN A 62 5.33 -5.42 4.32
N ARG A 63 5.21 -4.55 5.32
CA ARG A 63 6.14 -3.43 5.44
C ARG A 63 7.47 -3.89 6.04
N VAL A 64 8.58 -3.42 5.48
CA VAL A 64 9.91 -3.46 6.07
C VAL A 64 10.31 -2.03 6.42
N ARG A 65 10.81 -1.81 7.64
CA ARG A 65 11.33 -0.50 8.03
C ARG A 65 12.79 -0.39 7.60
N VAL A 66 13.13 0.72 6.95
CA VAL A 66 14.49 1.11 6.56
C VAL A 66 14.87 2.43 7.22
#